data_AF-K2CWW1-F1
#
_entry.id   AF-K2CWW1-F1
#
_cell.length_a   1.000
_cell.length_b   1.000
_cell.length_c   1.000
_cell.angle_alpha   90.00
_cell.angle_beta   90.00
_cell.angle_gamma   90.00
#
_symmetry.space_group_name_H-M   'P 1'
#
loop_
_entity.id
_entity.type
_entity.pdbx_description
1 polymer ?
#
loop_
_entity_poly.entity_id
_entity_poly.type
_entity_poly.pdbx_seq_one_letter_code
_entity_poly.pdbx_strand_id
1 'polypeptide(L)'
;MNFIKKNLLQIALLQATIATLGSLIFSEVLKFPPCIFCWYQRIFMYPLVIILAVGIWKKDKNLPYFVLPLSIIGLFISVYHNLLYYKIIPESATPCTLGISCTTKFIEWFGFVTIPLLSLGAFAAITLIVLFYKKLNRL
;
A
#
# COMPACT_ATOMS: atom_id res chain seq x y z
N MET A 1 19.54 -10.51 -16.10
CA MET A 1 19.47 -9.73 -14.84
C MET A 1 19.50 -8.19 -15.00
N ASN A 2 19.79 -7.65 -16.20
CA ASN A 2 19.83 -6.18 -16.42
C ASN A 2 18.46 -5.53 -16.65
N PHE A 3 17.48 -6.27 -17.19
CA PHE A 3 16.15 -5.73 -17.48
C PHE A 3 15.39 -5.33 -16.21
N ILE A 4 15.37 -6.22 -15.20
CA ILE A 4 14.70 -5.97 -13.91
C ILE A 4 15.30 -4.75 -13.23
N LYS A 5 16.64 -4.65 -13.18
CA LYS A 5 17.38 -3.52 -12.59
C LYS A 5 17.02 -2.18 -13.25
N LYS A 6 16.91 -2.15 -14.58
CA LYS A 6 16.58 -0.94 -15.35
C LYS A 6 15.13 -0.48 -15.13
N ASN A 7 14.24 -1.42 -14.83
CA ASN A 7 12.80 -1.19 -14.80
C ASN A 7 12.18 -1.23 -13.39
N LEU A 8 12.99 -1.24 -12.32
CA LEU A 8 12.52 -1.33 -10.92
C LEU A 8 11.45 -0.28 -10.59
N LEU A 9 11.67 0.98 -10.97
CA LEU A 9 10.70 2.06 -10.70
C LEU A 9 9.38 1.85 -11.46
N GLN A 10 9.43 1.27 -12.66
CA GLN A 10 8.23 0.96 -13.44
C GLN A 10 7.45 -0.19 -12.80
N ILE A 11 8.14 -1.18 -12.22
CA ILE A 11 7.50 -2.26 -11.45
C ILE A 11 6.84 -1.69 -10.19
N ALA A 12 7.50 -0.76 -9.48
CA ALA A 12 6.90 -0.08 -8.34
C ALA A 12 5.66 0.74 -8.74
N LEU A 13 5.71 1.44 -9.87
CA LEU A 13 4.56 2.18 -10.40
C LEU A 13 3.40 1.23 -10.72
N LEU A 14 3.67 0.13 -11.45
CA LEU A 14 2.66 -0.87 -11.79
C LEU A 14 1.99 -1.43 -10.52
N GLN A 15 2.79 -1.77 -9.51
CA GLN A 15 2.27 -2.26 -8.23
C GLN A 15 1.38 -1.22 -7.53
N ALA A 16 1.80 0.04 -7.48
CA ALA A 16 1.02 1.13 -6.88
C ALA A 16 -0.30 1.38 -7.64
N THR A 17 -0.28 1.29 -8.97
CA THR A 17 -1.46 1.41 -9.82
C THR A 17 -2.43 0.26 -9.59
N ILE A 18 -1.95 -0.98 -9.56
CA ILE A 18 -2.78 -2.16 -9.27
C ILE A 18 -3.42 -2.04 -7.88
N ALA A 19 -2.66 -1.62 -6.86
CA ALA A 19 -3.18 -1.45 -5.51
C ALA A 19 -4.26 -0.35 -5.44
N THR A 20 -4.03 0.78 -6.12
CA THR A 20 -5.01 1.88 -6.19
C THR A 20 -6.28 1.48 -6.92
N LEU A 21 -6.16 0.82 -8.08
CA LEU A 21 -7.30 0.34 -8.85
C LEU A 21 -8.07 -0.74 -8.10
N GLY A 22 -7.39 -1.70 -7.46
CA GLY A 22 -8.02 -2.71 -6.62
C GLY A 22 -8.83 -2.08 -5.49
N SER A 23 -8.24 -1.10 -4.79
CA SER A 23 -8.94 -0.32 -3.76
C SER A 23 -10.19 0.38 -4.28
N LEU A 24 -10.15 0.98 -5.47
CA LEU A 24 -11.30 1.63 -6.11
C LEU A 24 -12.38 0.63 -6.52
N ILE A 25 -11.99 -0.50 -7.14
CA ILE A 25 -12.93 -1.54 -7.56
C ILE A 25 -13.68 -2.12 -6.37
N PHE A 26 -13.01 -2.35 -5.24
CA PHE A 26 -13.67 -2.83 -4.03
C PHE A 26 -14.75 -1.88 -3.51
N SER A 27 -14.55 -0.56 -3.62
CA SER A 27 -15.55 0.41 -3.15
C SER A 27 -16.63 0.75 -4.17
N GLU A 28 -16.28 0.94 -5.44
CA GLU A 28 -17.24 1.41 -6.45
C GLU A 28 -18.03 0.27 -7.08
N VAL A 29 -17.35 -0.85 -7.38
CA VAL A 29 -17.98 -1.98 -8.09
C VAL A 29 -18.60 -2.96 -7.10
N LEU A 30 -17.82 -3.37 -6.09
CA LEU A 30 -18.26 -4.35 -5.09
C LEU A 30 -18.98 -3.71 -3.90
N LYS A 31 -19.07 -2.37 -3.86
CA LYS A 31 -19.78 -1.59 -2.83
C LYS A 31 -19.34 -1.91 -1.40
N PHE A 32 -18.07 -2.27 -1.20
CA PHE A 32 -17.52 -2.46 0.14
C PHE A 32 -17.16 -1.09 0.75
N PRO A 33 -17.86 -0.68 1.84
CA PRO A 33 -17.54 0.58 2.50
C PRO A 33 -16.14 0.50 3.12
N PRO A 34 -15.26 1.48 2.89
CA PRO A 34 -13.94 1.51 3.51
C PRO A 34 -14.05 1.84 5.00
N CYS A 35 -13.29 1.15 5.84
CA CYS A 35 -13.11 1.53 7.25
C CYS A 35 -12.12 2.70 7.39
N ILE A 36 -12.02 3.28 8.60
CA ILE A 36 -11.11 4.41 8.89
C ILE A 36 -9.64 4.07 8.59
N PHE A 37 -9.18 2.85 8.89
CA PHE A 37 -7.82 2.41 8.59
C PHE A 37 -7.58 2.21 7.09
N CYS A 38 -8.56 1.71 6.34
CA CYS A 38 -8.49 1.66 4.88
C CYS A 38 -8.36 3.07 4.29
N TRP A 39 -9.06 4.05 4.86
CA TRP A 39 -8.90 5.46 4.48
C TRP A 39 -7.49 5.98 4.72
N TYR A 40 -6.91 5.71 5.89
CA TYR A 40 -5.52 6.06 6.14
C TYR A 40 -4.57 5.41 5.13
N GLN A 41 -4.77 4.13 4.81
CA GLN A 41 -3.97 3.46 3.77
C GLN A 41 -4.11 4.13 2.39
N ARG A 42 -5.32 4.55 2.00
CA ARG A 42 -5.56 5.26 0.72
C ARG A 42 -4.80 6.58 0.63
N ILE A 43 -4.77 7.35 1.72
CA ILE A 43 -4.04 8.64 1.78
C ILE A 43 -2.55 8.44 1.46
N PHE A 44 -1.95 7.32 1.88
CA PHE A 44 -0.56 7.02 1.55
C PHE A 44 -0.37 6.30 0.22
N MET A 45 -1.35 5.51 -0.25
CA MET A 45 -1.22 4.74 -1.49
C MET A 45 -1.47 5.58 -2.76
N TYR A 46 -2.49 6.43 -2.78
CA TYR A 46 -2.90 7.13 -4.00
C TYR A 46 -1.86 8.16 -4.48
N PRO A 47 -1.24 8.97 -3.59
CA PRO A 47 -0.18 9.88 -4.01
C PRO A 47 1.05 9.16 -4.55
N LEU A 48 1.34 7.93 -4.11
CA LEU A 48 2.49 7.15 -4.60
C LEU A 48 2.42 6.91 -6.10
N VAL A 49 1.23 6.68 -6.66
CA VAL A 49 1.06 6.51 -8.12
C VAL A 49 1.50 7.76 -8.87
N ILE A 50 1.07 8.93 -8.39
CA ILE A 50 1.38 10.22 -9.02
C ILE A 50 2.87 10.54 -8.86
N ILE A 51 3.42 10.37 -7.65
CA ILE A 51 4.83 10.64 -7.35
C ILE A 51 5.74 9.73 -8.19
N LEU A 52 5.44 8.42 -8.27
CA LEU A 52 6.21 7.49 -9.09
C LEU A 52 6.11 7.83 -10.58
N ALA A 53 4.91 8.12 -11.10
CA ALA A 53 4.72 8.47 -12.50
C ALA A 53 5.49 9.75 -12.89
N VAL A 54 5.32 10.82 -12.12
CA VAL A 54 6.00 12.10 -12.35
C VAL A 54 7.52 11.97 -12.17
N GLY A 55 7.96 11.25 -11.14
CA GLY A 55 9.37 11.00 -10.88
C GLY A 55 10.07 10.23 -11.99
N ILE A 56 9.41 9.22 -12.55
CA ILE A 56 9.91 8.46 -13.71
C ILE A 56 9.96 9.36 -14.94
N TRP A 57 8.92 10.16 -15.20
CA TRP A 57 8.88 11.06 -16.34
C TRP A 57 9.98 12.14 -16.29
N LYS A 58 10.20 12.74 -15.12
CA LYS A 58 11.27 13.72 -14.89
C LYS A 58 12.67 13.10 -14.74
N LYS A 59 12.78 11.76 -14.70
CA LYS A 59 14.03 11.03 -14.40
C LYS A 59 14.71 11.55 -13.12
N ASP A 60 13.91 11.86 -12.10
CA ASP A 60 14.41 12.46 -10.87
C ASP A 60 15.18 11.43 -10.02
N LYS A 61 16.46 11.70 -9.75
CA LYS A 61 17.33 10.85 -8.93
C LYS A 61 16.90 10.85 -7.46
N ASN A 62 16.18 11.89 -7.01
CA ASN A 62 15.72 12.04 -5.63
C ASN A 62 14.37 11.35 -5.37
N LEU A 63 13.75 10.74 -6.38
CA LEU A 63 12.47 10.03 -6.27
C LEU A 63 12.37 9.08 -5.04
N PRO A 64 13.38 8.27 -4.69
CA PRO A 64 13.30 7.38 -3.53
C PRO A 64 13.09 8.11 -2.19
N TYR A 65 13.55 9.35 -2.06
CA TYR A 65 13.39 10.13 -0.83
C TYR A 65 11.94 10.58 -0.60
N PHE A 66 11.14 10.71 -1.65
CA PHE A 66 9.72 11.02 -1.55
C PHE A 66 8.87 9.76 -1.38
N VAL A 67 9.23 8.67 -2.07
CA VAL A 67 8.45 7.43 -2.06
C VAL A 67 8.62 6.64 -0.76
N LEU A 68 9.85 6.57 -0.21
CA LEU A 68 10.13 5.75 0.96
C LEU A 68 9.31 6.16 2.20
N PRO A 69 9.29 7.44 2.62
CA PRO A 69 8.52 7.85 3.80
C PRO A 69 7.04 7.50 3.68
N LEU A 70 6.41 7.78 2.53
CA LEU A 70 5.00 7.47 2.29
C LEU A 70 4.73 5.96 2.34
N SER A 71 5.56 5.16 1.65
CA SER A 71 5.40 3.69 1.63
C SER A 71 5.62 3.05 2.99
N ILE A 72 6.59 3.55 3.78
CA ILE A 72 6.90 3.04 5.12
C ILE A 72 5.78 3.37 6.11
N ILE A 73 5.25 4.59 6.08
CA ILE A 73 4.11 4.97 6.94
C ILE A 73 2.88 4.12 6.58
N GLY A 74 2.58 3.96 5.28
CA GLY A 74 1.52 3.07 4.82
C GLY A 74 1.72 1.62 5.26
N LEU A 75 2.97 1.13 5.24
CA LEU A 75 3.33 -0.21 5.72
C LEU A 75 3.00 -0.36 7.21
N PHE A 76 3.41 0.57 8.07
CA PHE A 76 3.10 0.51 9.50
C PHE A 76 1.59 0.52 9.78
N ILE A 77 0.84 1.36 9.06
CA ILE A 77 -0.63 1.40 9.18
C ILE A 77 -1.24 0.07 8.72
N SER A 78 -0.71 -0.55 7.67
CA SER A 78 -1.18 -1.86 7.19
C SER A 78 -0.89 -2.99 8.16
N VAL A 79 0.26 -2.97 8.84
CA VAL A 79 0.61 -3.92 9.90
C VAL A 79 -0.37 -3.78 11.05
N TYR A 80 -0.61 -2.56 11.53
CA TYR A 80 -1.56 -2.29 12.60
C TYR A 80 -2.97 -2.76 12.24
N HIS A 81 -3.42 -2.50 11.01
CA HIS A 81 -4.73 -2.94 10.54
C HIS A 81 -4.84 -4.49 10.47
N ASN A 82 -3.78 -5.19 10.06
CA ASN A 82 -3.77 -6.66 10.11
C ASN A 82 -3.84 -7.18 11.56
N LEU A 83 -3.11 -6.57 12.49
CA LEU A 83 -3.14 -6.96 13.92
C LEU A 83 -4.55 -6.81 14.52
N LEU A 84 -5.26 -5.74 14.17
CA LEU A 84 -6.68 -5.57 14.53
C LEU A 84 -7.57 -6.63 13.88
N TYR A 85 -7.39 -6.89 12.59
CA TYR A 85 -8.20 -7.85 11.83
C TYR A 85 -8.08 -9.27 12.39
N TYR A 86 -6.86 -9.69 12.79
CA TYR A 86 -6.61 -10.99 13.42
C TYR A 86 -6.93 -11.01 14.92
N LYS A 87 -7.54 -9.94 15.47
CA LYS A 87 -7.93 -9.81 16.89
C LYS A 87 -6.77 -9.99 17.88
N ILE A 88 -5.55 -9.75 17.43
CA ILE A 88 -4.36 -9.71 18.31
C ILE A 88 -4.45 -8.47 19.21
N ILE A 89 -5.00 -7.38 18.67
CA ILE A 89 -5.27 -6.13 19.39
C ILE A 89 -6.79 -5.97 19.51
N PRO A 90 -7.32 -5.59 20.70
CA PRO A 90 -8.75 -5.35 20.86
C PRO A 90 -9.22 -4.12 20.07
N GLU A 91 -10.43 -4.17 19.53
CA GLU A 91 -11.05 -3.07 18.78
C GLU A 91 -11.19 -1.77 19.59
N SER A 92 -11.21 -1.86 20.92
CA SER A 92 -11.22 -0.69 21.82
C SER A 92 -9.95 0.18 21.72
N ALA A 93 -8.86 -0.35 21.14
CA ALA A 93 -7.65 0.42 20.86
C ALA A 93 -7.76 1.29 19.60
N THR A 94 -8.88 1.19 18.85
CA THR A 94 -9.06 2.00 17.62
C THR A 94 -9.45 3.44 17.95
N PRO A 95 -8.79 4.44 17.36
CA PRO A 95 -9.12 5.84 17.59
C PRO A 95 -10.42 6.18 16.84
N CYS A 96 -11.53 6.22 17.58
CA CYS A 96 -12.87 6.61 17.13
C CYS A 96 -13.43 5.82 15.93
N THR A 97 -14.54 5.12 16.14
CA THR A 97 -15.25 4.43 15.06
C THR A 97 -16.11 5.42 14.27
N LEU A 98 -15.63 5.85 13.10
CA LEU A 98 -16.45 6.48 12.07
C LEU A 98 -16.72 5.46 10.96
N GLY A 99 -17.99 5.06 10.80
CA GLY A 99 -18.42 4.07 9.80
C GLY A 99 -18.37 2.63 10.31
N ILE A 100 -18.02 1.69 9.41
CA ILE A 100 -18.00 0.25 9.68
C ILE A 100 -16.78 -0.19 10.52
N SER A 101 -16.91 -1.31 11.24
CA SER A 101 -15.80 -1.90 11.99
C SER A 101 -14.66 -2.33 11.07
N CYS A 102 -13.41 -2.05 11.49
CA CYS A 102 -12.19 -2.41 10.73
C CYS A 102 -11.91 -3.92 10.70
N THR A 103 -12.65 -4.69 11.50
CA THR A 103 -12.61 -6.16 11.59
C THR A 103 -13.70 -6.83 10.77
N THR A 104 -14.53 -6.05 10.08
CA THR A 104 -15.60 -6.59 9.23
C THR A 104 -14.99 -7.41 8.10
N LYS A 105 -15.42 -8.66 7.97
CA LYS A 105 -14.93 -9.59 6.96
C LYS A 105 -15.74 -9.43 5.67
N PHE A 106 -15.18 -8.72 4.68
CA PHE A 106 -15.79 -8.60 3.34
C PHE A 106 -15.33 -9.69 2.38
N ILE A 107 -14.02 -9.97 2.35
CA ILE A 107 -13.40 -10.96 1.47
C ILE A 107 -12.37 -11.76 2.28
N GLU A 108 -12.50 -13.07 2.24
CA GLU A 108 -11.49 -14.03 2.71
C GLU A 108 -11.21 -15.03 1.60
N TRP A 109 -10.30 -14.67 0.68
CA TRP A 109 -9.93 -15.60 -0.37
C TRP A 109 -8.94 -16.64 0.19
N PHE A 110 -9.19 -17.93 -0.08
CA PHE A 110 -8.46 -19.06 0.52
C PHE A 110 -8.48 -19.13 2.07
N GLY A 111 -9.35 -18.36 2.74
CA GLY A 111 -9.44 -18.33 4.21
C GLY A 111 -8.35 -17.52 4.92
N PHE A 112 -7.41 -16.90 4.19
CA PHE A 112 -6.33 -16.07 4.77
C PHE A 112 -6.04 -14.79 3.98
N VAL A 113 -6.40 -14.70 2.69
CA VAL A 113 -6.17 -13.49 1.88
C VAL A 113 -7.28 -12.49 2.15
N THR A 114 -6.95 -11.46 2.91
CA THR A 114 -7.86 -10.41 3.33
C THR A 114 -7.45 -9.08 2.68
N ILE A 115 -8.38 -8.12 2.65
CA ILE A 115 -8.10 -6.77 2.12
C ILE A 115 -6.91 -6.10 2.83
N PRO A 116 -6.80 -6.15 4.18
CA PRO A 116 -5.63 -5.61 4.88
C PRO A 116 -4.32 -6.33 4.53
N LEU A 117 -4.36 -7.65 4.29
CA LEU A 117 -3.16 -8.40 3.92
C LEU A 117 -2.66 -8.01 2.53
N LEU A 118 -3.58 -7.79 1.58
CA LEU A 118 -3.26 -7.31 0.23
C LEU A 118 -2.60 -5.93 0.28
N SER A 119 -3.11 -5.02 1.11
CA SER A 119 -2.51 -3.68 1.23
C SER A 119 -1.13 -3.72 1.90
N LEU A 120 -0.93 -4.59 2.89
CA LEU A 120 0.38 -4.85 3.48
C LEU A 120 1.37 -5.38 2.45
N GLY A 121 0.96 -6.35 1.64
CA GLY A 121 1.78 -6.87 0.55
C GLY A 121 2.15 -5.80 -0.47
N ALA A 122 1.22 -4.90 -0.81
CA ALA A 122 1.46 -3.81 -1.74
C ALA A 122 2.47 -2.78 -1.20
N PHE A 123 2.30 -2.30 0.03
CA PHE A 123 3.26 -1.37 0.63
C PHE A 123 4.63 -2.01 0.81
N ALA A 124 4.70 -3.26 1.27
CA ALA A 124 5.95 -3.99 1.43
C ALA A 124 6.69 -4.14 0.10
N ALA A 125 5.98 -4.53 -0.97
CA ALA A 125 6.55 -4.65 -2.31
C ALA A 125 7.12 -3.31 -2.80
N ILE A 126 6.36 -2.21 -2.70
CA ILE A 126 6.81 -0.88 -3.12
C ILE A 126 8.04 -0.45 -2.32
N THR A 127 8.03 -0.59 -0.99
CA THR A 127 9.16 -0.24 -0.14
C THR A 127 10.42 -1.05 -0.51
N LEU A 128 10.30 -2.36 -0.66
CA LEU A 128 11.43 -3.23 -1.02
C LEU A 128 12.01 -2.90 -2.40
N ILE A 129 11.15 -2.69 -3.41
CA ILE A 129 11.59 -2.33 -4.77
C ILE A 129 12.36 -1.00 -4.76
N VAL A 130 11.85 0.00 -4.04
CA VAL A 130 12.47 1.33 -3.98
C VAL A 130 13.76 1.33 -3.16
N LEU A 131 13.82 0.55 -2.08
CA LEU A 131 15.05 0.32 -1.32
C LEU A 131 16.11 -0.37 -2.18
N PHE A 132 15.72 -1.38 -2.96
CA PHE A 132 16.63 -2.09 -3.85
C PHE A 132 17.14 -1.18 -4.98
N TYR A 133 16.27 -0.36 -5.56
CA TYR A 133 16.66 0.68 -6.53
C TYR A 133 17.66 1.66 -5.94
N LYS A 134 17.41 2.18 -4.72
CA LYS A 134 18.32 3.11 -4.03
C LYS A 134 19.68 2.46 -3.74
N LYS A 135 19.71 1.19 -3.31
CA LYS A 135 20.96 0.45 -3.03
C LYS A 135 21.76 0.22 -4.30
N LEU A 136 21.10 -0.13 -5.40
CA LEU A 136 21.76 -0.39 -6.67
C LEU A 136 22.31 0.87 -7.35
N ASN A 137 21.62 2.00 -7.22
CA ASN A 137 22.00 3.26 -7.85
C ASN A 137 22.97 4.12 -6.98
N ARG A 138 23.30 3.65 -5.78
CA ARG A 138 24.37 4.19 -4.92
C ARG A 138 25.73 3.48 -5.14
N LEU A 139 25.73 2.35 -5.85
CA LEU A 139 26.92 1.62 -6.31
C LEU A 139 27.27 2.09 -7.73
#